data_AF-A0A139WT22-F1
#
_entry.id   AF-A0A139WT22-F1
#
_cell.length_a   1.000
_cell.length_b   1.000
_cell.length_c   1.000
_cell.angle_alpha   90.00
_cell.angle_beta   90.00
_cell.angle_gamma   90.00
#
_symmetry.space_group_name_H-M   'P 1'
#
loop_
_entity.id
_entity.type
_entity.pdbx_description
1 polymer ?
#
loop_
_entity_poly.entity_id
_entity_poly.type
_entity_poly.pdbx_seq_one_letter_code
_entity_poly.pdbx_strand_id
1 'polypeptide(L)'
;MAIVITLKPEIEAQLIAQAAVQGISVEEFLQMAIEGLLIPSQPSVAIARSPQERALAFVNWAKSHSIQAPPLSDEAISRESIYTREDEML
;
A
#
# COMPACT_ATOMS: atom_id res chain seq x y z
N MET A 1 18.25 -12.00 -21.87
CA MET A 1 17.58 -11.53 -23.11
C MET A 1 17.76 -10.03 -23.18
N ALA A 2 17.98 -9.45 -24.37
CA ALA A 2 18.10 -8.01 -24.56
C ALA A 2 16.91 -7.49 -25.37
N ILE A 3 16.32 -6.36 -24.93
CA ILE A 3 15.23 -5.66 -25.61
C ILE A 3 15.80 -4.33 -26.10
N VAL A 4 15.61 -3.99 -27.37
CA VAL A 4 16.07 -2.72 -27.96
C VAL A 4 14.86 -1.85 -28.24
N ILE A 5 14.85 -0.63 -27.71
CA ILE A 5 13.76 0.34 -27.87
C ILE A 5 14.36 1.64 -28.40
N THR A 6 13.81 2.14 -29.51
CA THR A 6 14.21 3.45 -30.05
C THR A 6 13.41 4.55 -29.37
N LEU A 7 14.09 5.42 -28.64
CA LEU A 7 13.48 6.57 -27.95
C LEU A 7 13.66 7.84 -28.77
N LYS A 8 12.81 8.84 -28.52
CA LYS A 8 13.02 10.18 -29.06
C LYS A 8 14.18 10.85 -28.31
N PRO A 9 14.98 11.73 -28.97
CA PRO A 9 16.13 12.37 -28.34
C PRO A 9 15.79 13.14 -27.05
N GLU A 10 14.61 13.76 -26.98
CA GLU A 10 14.17 14.48 -25.79
C GLU A 10 13.94 13.55 -24.57
N ILE A 11 13.50 12.31 -24.82
CA ILE A 11 13.26 11.32 -23.76
C ILE A 11 14.59 10.73 -23.28
N GLU A 12 15.51 10.45 -24.21
CA GLU A 12 16.85 9.96 -23.89
C GLU A 12 17.60 10.95 -22.98
N ALA A 13 17.58 12.25 -23.33
CA ALA A 13 18.20 13.29 -22.52
C ALA A 13 17.60 13.37 -21.10
N GLN A 14 16.27 13.23 -20.98
CA GLN A 14 15.60 13.22 -19.68
C GLN A 14 15.97 11.99 -18.84
N LEU A 15 16.07 10.81 -19.45
CA LEU A 15 16.47 9.58 -18.76
C LEU A 15 17.90 9.69 -18.22
N ILE A 16 18.83 10.21 -19.03
CA ILE A 16 20.21 10.45 -18.62
C ILE A 16 20.25 11.40 -17.41
N ALA A 17 19.50 12.50 -17.46
CA ALA A 17 19.45 13.46 -16.38
C ALA A 17 18.88 12.84 -15.09
N GLN A 18 17.80 12.06 -15.17
CA GLN A 18 17.19 11.40 -14.00
C GLN A 18 18.09 10.33 -13.39
N ALA A 19 18.76 9.52 -14.21
CA ALA A 19 19.72 8.52 -13.75
C ALA A 19 20.91 9.19 -13.03
N ALA A 20 21.43 10.29 -13.60
CA ALA A 20 22.51 11.07 -13.01
C ALA A 20 22.13 11.68 -11.64
N VAL A 21 20.90 12.17 -11.48
CA VAL A 21 20.40 12.67 -10.19
C VAL A 21 20.37 11.58 -9.13
N GLN A 22 20.06 10.34 -9.53
CA GLN A 22 20.01 9.19 -8.63
C GLN A 22 21.38 8.51 -8.45
N GLY A 23 22.41 8.95 -9.19
CA GLY A 23 23.76 8.38 -9.14
C GLY A 23 23.84 6.96 -9.70
N ILE A 24 22.89 6.55 -10.54
CA ILE A 24 22.83 5.22 -11.16
C ILE A 24 22.97 5.31 -12.68
N SER A 25 23.23 4.17 -13.32
CA SER A 25 23.25 4.11 -14.79
C SER A 25 21.84 4.24 -15.38
N VAL A 26 21.75 4.61 -16.67
CA VAL A 26 20.47 4.73 -17.37
C VAL A 26 19.81 3.36 -17.51
N GLU A 27 20.62 2.33 -17.70
CA GLU A 27 20.20 0.94 -17.79
C GLU A 27 19.56 0.47 -16.47
N GLU A 28 20.21 0.72 -15.33
CA GLU A 28 19.65 0.40 -14.01
C GLU A 28 18.36 1.18 -13.73
N PHE A 29 18.34 2.47 -14.06
CA PHE A 29 17.14 3.29 -13.90
C PHE A 29 15.95 2.74 -14.70
N LEU A 30 16.18 2.36 -15.96
CA LEU A 30 15.15 1.76 -16.81
C LEU A 30 14.71 0.38 -16.29
N GLN A 31 15.65 -0.44 -15.81
CA GLN A 31 15.33 -1.73 -15.24
C GLN A 31 14.43 -1.58 -14.01
N MET A 32 14.78 -0.68 -13.09
CA MET A 32 13.97 -0.39 -11.90
C MET A 32 12.58 0.15 -12.26
N ALA A 33 12.50 1.03 -13.26
CA ALA A 33 11.22 1.56 -13.73
C ALA A 33 10.31 0.46 -14.31
N ILE A 34 10.88 -0.44 -15.12
CA ILE A 34 10.14 -1.58 -15.70
C ILE A 34 9.74 -2.56 -14.60
N GLU A 35 10.64 -2.89 -13.68
CA GLU A 35 10.33 -3.74 -12.52
C GLU A 35 9.20 -3.14 -11.70
N GLY A 36 9.20 -1.82 -11.46
CA GLY A 36 8.10 -1.10 -10.79
C GLY A 36 6.76 -1.20 -11.51
N LEU A 37 6.75 -1.21 -12.85
CA LEU A 37 5.54 -1.40 -13.66
C LEU A 37 5.06 -2.85 -13.68
N LEU A 38 5.99 -3.81 -13.57
CA LEU A 38 5.72 -5.25 -13.59
C LEU A 38 5.38 -5.81 -12.21
N ILE A 39 5.78 -5.14 -11.13
CA ILE A 39 5.17 -5.37 -9.83
C ILE A 39 3.68 -5.17 -10.08
N PRO A 40 2.83 -6.17 -9.80
CA PRO A 40 1.40 -5.98 -9.86
C PRO A 40 1.12 -4.88 -8.85
N SER A 41 1.02 -3.65 -9.35
CA SER A 41 0.30 -2.59 -8.70
C SER A 41 -1.01 -3.27 -8.41
N GLN A 42 -1.25 -3.61 -7.14
CA GLN A 42 -2.62 -3.81 -6.70
C GLN A 42 -3.34 -2.62 -7.29
N PRO A 43 -4.27 -2.81 -8.23
CA PRO A 43 -4.88 -1.67 -8.85
C PRO A 43 -5.39 -0.83 -7.68
N SER A 44 -4.89 0.40 -7.56
CA SER A 44 -5.50 1.39 -6.66
C SER A 44 -6.88 1.78 -7.18
N VAL A 45 -7.26 1.27 -8.36
CA VAL A 45 -8.63 0.83 -8.58
C VAL A 45 -8.88 -0.33 -7.62
N ALA A 46 -9.31 0.02 -6.40
CA ALA A 46 -10.31 -0.80 -5.73
C ALA A 46 -11.29 -1.18 -6.84
N ILE A 47 -11.16 -2.40 -7.39
CA ILE A 47 -12.19 -3.00 -8.23
C ILE A 47 -13.42 -2.73 -7.40
N ALA A 48 -14.29 -1.86 -7.91
CA ALA A 48 -15.37 -1.30 -7.14
C ALA A 48 -16.27 -2.48 -6.79
N ARG A 49 -15.94 -3.14 -5.68
CA ARG A 49 -16.60 -4.35 -5.24
C ARG A 49 -18.05 -3.96 -5.16
N SER A 50 -18.90 -4.74 -5.79
CA SER A 50 -20.33 -4.57 -5.65
C SER A 50 -20.67 -4.49 -4.15
N PRO A 51 -21.76 -3.80 -3.77
CA PRO A 51 -22.18 -3.76 -2.37
C PRO A 51 -22.22 -5.16 -1.71
N GLN A 52 -22.59 -6.18 -2.48
CA GLN A 52 -22.63 -7.58 -2.06
C GLN A 52 -21.23 -8.14 -1.80
N GLU A 53 -20.27 -7.93 -2.70
CA GLU A 53 -18.87 -8.35 -2.51
C GLU A 53 -18.21 -7.66 -1.33
N ARG A 54 -18.54 -6.37 -1.09
CA ARG A 54 -18.08 -5.63 0.09
C ARG A 54 -18.65 -6.23 1.38
N ALA A 55 -19.94 -6.53 1.41
CA ALA A 55 -20.59 -7.15 2.55
C ALA A 55 -19.99 -8.53 2.86
N LEU A 56 -19.78 -9.36 1.83
CA LEU A 56 -19.15 -10.67 1.97
C LEU A 56 -17.71 -10.58 2.49
N ALA A 57 -16.91 -9.65 1.95
CA ALA A 57 -15.55 -9.44 2.42
C ALA A 57 -15.51 -9.01 3.90
N PHE A 58 -16.42 -8.12 4.32
CA PHE A 58 -16.53 -7.70 5.71
C PHE A 58 -16.91 -8.86 6.64
N VAL A 59 -17.92 -9.66 6.27
CA VAL A 59 -18.36 -10.82 7.08
C VAL A 59 -17.24 -11.86 7.20
N ASN A 60 -16.52 -12.13 6.11
CA ASN A 60 -15.41 -13.09 6.13
C ASN A 60 -14.26 -12.61 7.01
N TRP A 61 -13.91 -11.32 6.93
CA TRP A 61 -12.92 -10.70 7.82
C TRP A 61 -13.36 -10.74 9.28
N ALA A 62 -14.62 -10.44 9.59
CA ALA A 62 -15.12 -10.51 10.97
C ALA A 62 -15.03 -11.94 11.53
N LYS A 63 -15.33 -12.95 10.70
CA LYS A 63 -15.27 -14.38 11.08
C LYS A 63 -13.86 -14.97 11.11
N SER A 64 -12.86 -14.35 10.47
CA SER A 64 -11.50 -14.89 10.44
C SER A 64 -10.76 -14.74 11.77
N HIS A 65 -11.28 -13.95 12.70
CA HIS A 65 -10.67 -13.74 14.01
C HIS A 65 -11.12 -14.83 14.99
N SER A 66 -10.16 -15.47 15.66
CA SER A 66 -10.46 -16.41 16.73
C SER A 66 -10.80 -15.62 18.00
N ILE A 67 -12.06 -15.70 18.46
CA ILE A 67 -12.49 -15.13 19.73
C ILE A 67 -12.06 -16.07 20.85
N GLN A 68 -10.76 -16.11 21.14
CA GLN A 68 -10.21 -16.84 22.29
C GLN A 68 -10.01 -15.93 23.51
N ALA A 69 -10.02 -14.61 23.32
CA ALA A 69 -9.90 -13.67 24.41
C ALA A 69 -11.22 -13.54 25.19
N PRO A 70 -11.16 -13.42 26.54
CA PRO A 70 -12.33 -13.09 27.33
C PRO A 70 -12.88 -11.70 26.92
N PRO A 71 -14.19 -11.46 27.07
CA PRO A 71 -14.76 -10.14 26.84
C PRO A 71 -14.11 -9.11 27.77
N LEU A 72 -14.04 -7.86 27.30
CA LEU A 72 -13.62 -6.74 28.14
C LEU A 72 -14.58 -6.58 29.33
N SER A 73 -14.05 -6.15 30.48
CA SER A 73 -14.87 -5.82 31.64
C SER A 73 -15.66 -4.53 31.42
N ASP A 74 -16.77 -4.37 32.12
CA ASP A 74 -17.62 -3.16 32.07
C ASP A 74 -16.82 -1.90 32.40
N GLU A 75 -15.88 -1.99 33.34
CA GLU A 75 -14.98 -0.90 33.67
C GLU A 75 -14.06 -0.53 32.50
N ALA A 76 -13.52 -1.52 31.78
CA ALA A 76 -12.62 -1.29 30.66
C ALA A 76 -13.31 -0.62 29.47
N ILE A 77 -14.62 -0.86 29.30
CA ILE A 77 -15.46 -0.21 28.28
C ILE A 77 -16.22 1.02 28.79
N SER A 78 -15.98 1.44 30.04
CA SER A 78 -16.61 2.64 30.60
C SER A 78 -16.15 3.88 29.83
N ARG A 79 -17.01 4.89 29.79
CA ARG A 79 -16.71 6.16 29.11
C ARG A 79 -15.49 6.82 29.75
N GLU A 80 -15.42 6.77 31.06
CA GLU A 80 -14.33 7.28 31.87
C GLU A 80 -13.02 6.55 31.52
N SER A 81 -13.00 5.21 31.44
CA SER A 81 -11.82 4.45 30.99
C SER A 81 -11.36 4.80 29.56
N ILE A 82 -12.30 5.00 28.63
CA ILE A 82 -12.00 5.28 27.23
C ILE A 82 -11.45 6.70 27.03
N TYR A 83 -11.98 7.70 27.73
CA TYR A 83 -11.65 9.10 27.50
C TYR A 83 -10.62 9.69 28.48
N THR A 84 -10.44 9.10 29.66
CA THR A 84 -9.54 9.66 30.71
C THR A 84 -8.08 9.19 30.56
N ARG A 85 -7.79 8.22 29.68
CA ARG A 85 -6.42 7.71 29.46
C ARG A 85 -5.43 8.76 28.93
N GLU A 86 -5.91 9.81 28.29
CA GLU A 86 -5.07 10.89 27.74
C GLU A 86 -4.77 11.98 28.78
N ASP A 87 -5.64 12.12 29.80
CA ASP A 87 -5.51 13.15 30.85
C ASP A 87 -4.49 12.77 31.94
N GLU A 88 -4.18 11.48 32.13
CA GLU A 88 -3.19 11.00 33.12
C GLU A 88 -1.73 11.10 32.63
N MET A 89 -1.48 11.44 31.37
CA MET A 89 -0.13 11.57 30.78
C MET A 89 0.43 13.01 30.77
N LEU A 90 -0.22 13.95 31.48
CA LEU A 90 0.21 15.34 31.66
C LEU A 90 0.57 15.63 33.12
#